data_AF-A0AAV2HI57-F1
#
_entry.id   AF-A0AAV2HI57-F1
#
_cell.length_a   1.000
_cell.length_b   1.000
_cell.length_c   1.000
_cell.angle_alpha   90.00
_cell.angle_beta   90.00
_cell.angle_gamma   90.00
#
_symmetry.space_group_name_H-M   'P 1'
#
loop_
_entity.id
_entity.type
_entity.pdbx_description
1 polymer ?
#
loop_
_entity_poly.entity_id
_entity_poly.type
_entity_poly.pdbx_seq_one_letter_code
_entity_poly.pdbx_strand_id
1 'polypeptide(L)'
;MSSAPVSRGDLDLLLIGKTGNGKSATGNTILRRKAFKCVPNATSVTKKTQSEYSKVHGRVIKVVDGPGVGDTDMNEEDALKLVIDTVQQAIAANPDGYHAFLLVVRFGGRFTKEDSQTIKLLKGVFGDDFVSKYCILVVTCGDNYDPEETGYDLFEDWCRFQSGVFKELVVECNNRVILFDNRTKNEAKLTEQHNRLLSLVDGLSALGLRYSGKQFQLAQKQRDRLLVDARVPMIREESFRETSLILQQLGQVQMEEPEKQIPQLEEMKERIEAVRTSIMNEDKSTGALNSVIKNVENIKTCVTDQLTNAHSAIEIKQRQEKQKQKIERLRVEREEKQRALDEEQRKELEERIALMEEEREKNEEEMQQMMRSQVALRNRAQNLEDEYRSAKEDNTIAILGMIGRALVDHVLPLVMGIFQKDDDEDGAAKRKPRRP
;
A
#
# COMPACT_ATOMS: atom_id res chain seq x y z
N MET A 1 -78.55 30.97 25.98
CA MET A 1 -77.33 30.91 26.81
C MET A 1 -76.15 31.18 25.91
N SER A 2 -75.48 32.32 26.12
CA SER A 2 -74.26 32.69 25.39
C SER A 2 -73.15 31.72 25.80
N SER A 3 -72.66 30.92 24.86
CA SER A 3 -71.47 30.10 25.08
C SER A 3 -70.27 31.03 25.17
N ALA A 4 -69.63 31.08 26.34
CA ALA A 4 -68.34 31.72 26.49
C ALA A 4 -67.37 31.12 25.46
N PRO A 5 -66.58 31.93 24.74
CA PRO A 5 -65.59 31.39 23.82
C PRO A 5 -64.59 30.56 24.63
N VAL A 6 -64.44 29.28 24.26
CA VAL A 6 -63.34 28.45 24.75
C VAL A 6 -62.06 29.21 24.44
N SER A 7 -61.38 29.67 25.48
CA SER A 7 -60.06 30.31 25.39
C SER A 7 -59.09 29.28 24.83
N ARG A 8 -58.98 29.21 23.49
CA ARG A 8 -57.96 28.41 22.83
C ARG A 8 -56.61 29.08 23.12
N GLY A 9 -55.63 28.32 23.63
CA GLY A 9 -54.35 28.87 24.13
C GLY A 9 -53.54 29.65 23.10
N ASP A 10 -52.53 30.38 23.58
CA ASP A 10 -51.62 31.18 22.76
C ASP A 10 -50.82 30.33 21.77
N LEU A 11 -50.41 30.94 20.65
CA LEU A 11 -49.78 30.25 19.52
C LEU A 11 -48.41 30.84 19.18
N ASP A 12 -47.45 29.96 18.94
CA ASP A 12 -46.08 30.28 18.52
C ASP A 12 -45.80 29.66 17.16
N LEU A 13 -45.54 30.51 16.17
CA LEU A 13 -45.35 30.14 14.77
C LEU A 13 -43.97 30.59 14.28
N LEU A 14 -43.29 29.72 13.52
CA LEU A 14 -42.03 30.07 12.83
C LEU A 14 -42.22 30.04 11.32
N LEU A 15 -41.85 31.13 10.64
CA LEU A 15 -41.88 31.20 9.18
C LEU A 15 -40.56 30.70 8.61
N ILE A 16 -40.61 29.77 7.66
CA ILE A 16 -39.43 29.21 6.99
C ILE A 16 -39.67 29.09 5.49
N GLY A 17 -38.58 28.97 4.72
CA GLY A 17 -38.63 28.81 3.27
C GLY A 17 -37.65 29.73 2.55
N LYS A 18 -37.66 29.62 1.22
CA LYS A 18 -36.72 30.35 0.35
C LYS A 18 -36.82 31.87 0.52
N THR A 19 -35.70 32.57 0.31
CA THR A 19 -35.69 34.03 0.19
C THR A 19 -36.62 34.47 -0.95
N GLY A 20 -37.36 35.57 -0.76
CA GLY A 20 -38.30 36.10 -1.76
C GLY A 20 -39.70 35.46 -1.79
N ASN A 21 -39.94 34.33 -1.11
CA ASN A 21 -41.27 33.67 -1.08
C ASN A 21 -42.32 34.39 -0.22
N GLY A 22 -41.99 35.54 0.38
CA GLY A 22 -42.97 36.38 1.08
C GLY A 22 -43.19 36.05 2.55
N LYS A 23 -42.23 35.41 3.25
CA LYS A 23 -42.29 35.12 4.70
C LYS A 23 -42.71 36.34 5.53
N SER A 24 -41.95 37.42 5.49
CA SER A 24 -42.23 38.64 6.25
C SER A 24 -43.61 39.24 5.93
N ALA A 25 -44.05 39.16 4.68
CA ALA A 25 -45.38 39.63 4.27
C ALA A 25 -46.49 38.75 4.86
N THR A 26 -46.33 37.43 4.82
CA THR A 26 -47.22 36.47 5.49
C THR A 26 -47.30 36.73 6.99
N GLY A 27 -46.15 36.99 7.64
CA GLY A 27 -46.12 37.35 9.07
C GLY A 27 -46.93 38.60 9.38
N ASN A 28 -46.84 39.63 8.53
CA ASN A 28 -47.64 40.85 8.68
C ASN A 28 -49.14 40.60 8.51
N THR A 29 -49.53 39.76 7.55
CA THR A 29 -50.93 39.35 7.33
C THR A 29 -51.47 38.60 8.55
N ILE A 30 -50.70 37.65 9.11
CA ILE A 30 -51.08 36.90 10.31
C ILE A 30 -51.26 37.83 11.51
N LEU A 31 -50.33 38.76 11.71
CA LEU A 31 -50.34 39.70 12.83
C LEU A 31 -51.35 40.84 12.65
N ARG A 32 -51.97 40.98 11.47
CA ARG A 32 -52.85 42.10 11.07
C ARG A 32 -52.23 43.48 11.22
N ARG A 33 -50.89 43.59 11.10
CA ARG A 33 -50.14 44.84 11.16
C ARG A 33 -48.80 44.72 10.44
N LYS A 34 -48.20 45.85 10.06
CA LYS A 34 -46.84 45.90 9.50
C LYS A 34 -45.79 45.76 10.61
N ALA A 35 -45.48 44.52 11.01
CA ALA A 35 -44.51 44.21 12.06
C ALA A 35 -43.10 43.94 11.51
N PHE A 36 -43.02 43.22 10.39
CA PHE A 36 -41.78 42.88 9.69
C PHE A 36 -41.57 43.80 8.49
N LYS A 37 -40.32 44.18 8.25
CA LYS A 37 -39.96 45.01 7.10
C LYS A 37 -39.96 44.17 5.81
N CYS A 38 -40.90 44.44 4.91
CA CYS A 38 -40.95 43.82 3.58
C CYS A 38 -40.20 44.71 2.58
N VAL A 39 -38.93 44.38 2.26
CA VAL A 39 -38.19 45.08 1.20
C VAL A 39 -38.09 44.16 -0.03
N PRO A 40 -38.49 44.58 -1.23
CA PRO A 40 -38.39 43.78 -2.46
C PRO A 40 -36.96 43.76 -3.04
N ASN A 41 -35.93 43.67 -2.18
CA ASN A 41 -34.53 43.66 -2.61
C ASN A 41 -34.01 42.23 -2.73
N ALA A 42 -33.29 41.94 -3.81
CA ALA A 42 -32.68 40.64 -4.09
C ALA A 42 -31.65 40.18 -3.02
N THR A 43 -31.12 41.11 -2.23
CA THR A 43 -29.99 40.91 -1.30
C THR A 43 -30.38 40.90 0.19
N SER A 44 -31.68 40.90 0.52
CA SER A 44 -32.10 41.04 1.92
C SER A 44 -32.13 39.71 2.65
N VAL A 45 -30.99 39.29 3.18
CA VAL A 45 -30.94 38.25 4.23
C VAL A 45 -31.46 38.82 5.53
N THR A 46 -32.47 38.16 6.11
CA THR A 46 -32.82 38.33 7.52
C THR A 46 -31.72 37.65 8.34
N LYS A 47 -30.62 38.38 8.62
CA LYS A 47 -29.43 37.86 9.34
C LYS A 47 -29.69 37.54 10.82
N LYS A 48 -30.85 37.93 11.35
CA LYS A 48 -31.31 37.67 12.71
C LYS A 48 -32.81 37.41 12.68
N THR A 49 -33.28 36.42 13.41
CA THR A 49 -34.73 36.21 13.56
C THR A 49 -35.38 37.41 14.25
N GLN A 50 -36.58 37.77 13.81
CA GLN A 50 -37.40 38.80 14.45
C GLN A 50 -38.68 38.14 14.96
N SER A 51 -39.03 38.36 16.23
CA SER A 51 -40.27 37.87 16.84
C SER A 51 -41.23 39.02 17.10
N GLU A 52 -42.48 38.86 16.68
CA GLU A 52 -43.52 39.88 16.82
C GLU A 52 -44.82 39.23 17.31
N TYR A 53 -45.63 40.01 18.02
CA TYR A 53 -46.84 39.55 18.69
C TYR A 53 -48.07 40.33 18.21
N SER A 54 -49.22 39.65 18.19
CA SER A 54 -50.51 40.29 18.00
C SER A 54 -51.59 39.51 18.74
N LYS A 55 -52.62 40.20 19.22
CA LYS A 55 -53.82 39.55 19.79
C LYS A 55 -54.91 39.53 18.73
N VAL A 56 -55.25 38.34 18.23
CA VAL A 56 -56.27 38.17 17.19
C VAL A 56 -57.31 37.17 17.64
N HIS A 57 -58.59 37.52 17.53
CA HIS A 57 -59.72 36.70 18.01
C HIS A 57 -59.55 36.22 19.47
N GLY A 58 -58.98 37.07 20.33
CA GLY A 58 -58.78 36.77 21.75
C GLY A 58 -57.54 35.94 22.09
N ARG A 59 -56.79 35.42 21.11
CA ARG A 59 -55.57 34.63 21.29
C ARG A 59 -54.33 35.47 21.06
N VAL A 60 -53.27 35.27 21.84
CA VAL A 60 -51.96 35.86 21.53
C VAL A 60 -51.27 34.97 20.50
N ILE A 61 -50.83 35.58 19.41
CA ILE A 61 -50.08 34.91 18.34
C ILE A 61 -48.69 35.54 18.30
N LYS A 62 -47.66 34.74 18.56
CA LYS A 62 -46.26 35.04 18.30
C LYS A 62 -45.90 34.50 16.91
N VAL A 63 -45.37 35.37 16.07
CA VAL A 63 -44.80 34.99 14.78
C VAL A 63 -43.32 35.32 14.81
N VAL A 64 -42.49 34.35 14.42
CA VAL A 64 -41.06 34.52 14.25
C VAL A 64 -40.75 34.44 12.75
N ASP A 65 -40.15 35.50 12.21
CA ASP A 65 -39.64 35.51 10.84
C ASP A 65 -38.27 34.83 10.81
N GLY A 66 -38.21 33.64 10.21
CA GLY A 66 -37.02 32.80 10.14
C GLY A 66 -36.10 33.14 8.95
N PRO A 67 -34.89 32.55 8.91
CA PRO A 67 -33.93 32.82 7.86
C PRO A 67 -34.48 32.37 6.50
N GLY A 68 -34.08 33.09 5.45
CA GLY A 68 -34.28 32.65 4.07
C GLY A 68 -33.21 31.65 3.66
N VAL A 69 -33.62 30.58 2.99
CA VAL A 69 -32.70 29.63 2.34
C VAL A 69 -32.49 30.04 0.88
N GLY A 70 -31.26 29.90 0.37
CA GLY A 70 -30.93 30.11 -1.05
C GLY A 70 -30.49 31.54 -1.40
N ASP A 71 -29.64 32.14 -0.56
CA ASP A 71 -28.94 33.37 -0.92
C ASP A 71 -27.72 33.07 -1.80
N THR A 72 -27.51 33.84 -2.87
CA THR A 72 -26.48 33.60 -3.90
C THR A 72 -25.11 34.19 -3.57
N ASP A 73 -25.01 35.00 -2.52
CA ASP A 73 -23.81 35.79 -2.22
C ASP A 73 -22.83 35.10 -1.25
N MET A 74 -23.15 33.88 -0.77
CA MET A 74 -22.32 33.10 0.16
C MET A 74 -21.94 31.74 -0.43
N ASN A 75 -20.80 31.19 -0.01
CA ASN A 75 -20.50 29.79 -0.29
C ASN A 75 -21.50 28.87 0.46
N GLU A 76 -21.63 27.63 -0.01
CA GLU A 76 -22.65 26.69 0.47
C GLU A 76 -22.51 26.39 1.97
N GLU A 77 -21.28 26.30 2.49
CA GLU A 77 -21.01 26.02 3.89
C GLU A 77 -21.44 27.18 4.81
N ASP A 78 -21.05 28.40 4.48
CA ASP A 78 -21.37 29.59 5.27
C ASP A 78 -22.87 29.88 5.26
N ALA A 79 -23.52 29.70 4.10
CA ALA A 79 -24.97 29.80 3.98
C ALA A 79 -25.67 28.76 4.89
N LEU A 80 -25.19 27.52 4.89
CA LEU A 80 -25.73 26.46 5.73
C LEU A 80 -25.53 26.75 7.23
N LYS A 81 -24.33 27.15 7.64
CA LYS A 81 -24.05 27.54 9.03
C LYS A 81 -24.96 28.68 9.49
N LEU A 82 -25.12 29.72 8.67
CA LEU A 82 -26.00 30.82 8.98
C LEU A 82 -27.44 30.36 9.22
N VAL A 83 -27.96 29.46 8.38
CA VAL A 83 -29.30 28.89 8.54
C VAL A 83 -29.39 28.09 9.84
N ILE A 84 -28.44 27.20 10.11
CA ILE A 84 -28.42 26.37 11.33
C ILE A 84 -28.34 27.25 12.58
N ASP A 85 -27.44 28.22 12.63
CA ASP A 85 -27.23 29.10 13.79
C ASP A 85 -28.46 29.97 14.05
N THR A 86 -29.07 30.51 13.00
CA THR A 86 -30.26 31.35 13.12
C THR A 86 -31.47 30.54 13.60
N VAL A 87 -31.63 29.31 13.08
CA VAL A 87 -32.66 28.39 13.56
C VAL A 87 -32.41 27.98 15.02
N GLN A 88 -31.17 27.66 15.37
CA GLN A 88 -30.80 27.28 16.73
C GLN A 88 -31.13 28.41 17.73
N GLN A 89 -30.86 29.66 17.38
CA GLN A 89 -31.26 30.83 18.18
C GLN A 89 -32.78 30.92 18.33
N ALA A 90 -33.55 30.72 17.25
CA ALA A 90 -35.01 30.75 17.30
C ALA A 90 -35.57 29.63 18.20
N ILE A 91 -35.06 28.40 18.07
CA ILE A 91 -35.45 27.27 18.92
C ILE A 91 -35.08 27.54 20.40
N ALA A 92 -33.89 28.05 20.67
CA ALA A 92 -33.46 28.37 22.04
C ALA A 92 -34.28 29.49 22.69
N ALA A 93 -34.70 30.48 21.90
CA ALA A 93 -35.56 31.57 22.34
C ALA A 93 -37.03 31.15 22.55
N ASN A 94 -37.39 29.89 22.28
CA ASN A 94 -38.73 29.36 22.49
C ASN A 94 -38.70 27.95 23.14
N PRO A 95 -38.40 27.85 24.45
CA PRO A 95 -38.23 26.57 25.13
C PRO A 95 -39.45 25.63 25.06
N ASP A 96 -40.66 26.21 25.06
CA ASP A 96 -41.92 25.47 24.93
C ASP A 96 -42.19 24.97 23.50
N GLY A 97 -41.32 25.31 22.56
CA GLY A 97 -41.40 24.89 21.17
C GLY A 97 -42.46 25.63 20.35
N TYR A 98 -42.45 25.36 19.05
CA TYR A 98 -43.36 25.95 18.09
C TYR A 98 -44.54 25.03 17.81
N HIS A 99 -45.73 25.62 17.69
CA HIS A 99 -46.97 24.90 17.36
C HIS A 99 -47.01 24.49 15.89
N ALA A 100 -46.49 25.34 15.02
CA ALA A 100 -46.38 25.05 13.60
C ALA A 100 -45.22 25.84 12.96
N PHE A 101 -44.66 25.25 11.93
CA PHE A 101 -43.75 25.91 11.00
C PHE A 101 -44.54 26.20 9.74
N LEU A 102 -44.53 27.46 9.33
CA LEU A 102 -45.19 27.89 8.11
C LEU A 102 -44.14 27.85 7.00
N LEU A 103 -44.19 26.80 6.20
CA LEU A 103 -43.32 26.62 5.06
C LEU A 103 -43.85 27.43 3.88
N VAL A 104 -43.19 28.55 3.59
CA VAL A 104 -43.69 29.55 2.65
C VAL A 104 -43.14 29.32 1.24
N VAL A 105 -44.05 29.09 0.31
CA VAL A 105 -43.79 28.97 -1.14
C VAL A 105 -44.61 30.02 -1.90
N ARG A 106 -44.24 30.31 -3.15
CA ARG A 106 -44.89 31.33 -3.97
C ARG A 106 -45.78 30.70 -5.05
N PHE A 107 -47.01 31.16 -5.19
CA PHE A 107 -47.93 30.79 -6.28
C PHE A 107 -47.47 31.36 -7.63
N GLY A 108 -47.78 30.66 -8.72
CA GLY A 108 -47.52 31.12 -10.10
C GLY A 108 -46.06 30.99 -10.56
N GLY A 109 -45.16 30.48 -9.71
CA GLY A 109 -43.84 30.01 -10.13
C GLY A 109 -43.87 28.51 -10.40
N ARG A 110 -43.06 28.03 -11.37
CA ARG A 110 -42.75 26.60 -11.43
C ARG A 110 -42.06 26.21 -10.14
N PHE A 111 -42.51 25.15 -9.46
CA PHE A 111 -41.77 24.60 -8.33
C PHE A 111 -40.40 24.13 -8.84
N THR A 112 -39.35 24.85 -8.46
CA THR A 112 -38.03 24.73 -9.09
C THR A 112 -37.19 23.65 -8.42
N LYS A 113 -36.07 23.30 -9.06
CA LYS A 113 -35.01 22.49 -8.41
C LYS A 113 -34.51 23.16 -7.13
N GLU A 114 -34.46 24.49 -7.09
CA GLU A 114 -34.04 25.26 -5.92
C GLU A 114 -35.04 25.15 -4.76
N ASP A 115 -36.35 25.09 -5.05
CA ASP A 115 -37.37 24.85 -4.01
C ASP A 115 -37.21 23.43 -3.43
N SER A 116 -36.99 22.43 -4.29
CA SER A 116 -36.72 21.05 -3.86
C SER A 116 -35.46 20.95 -2.99
N GLN A 117 -34.38 21.61 -3.38
CA GLN A 117 -33.14 21.69 -2.60
C GLN A 117 -33.36 22.38 -1.25
N THR A 118 -34.15 23.46 -1.23
CA THR A 118 -34.52 24.17 0.00
C THR A 118 -35.27 23.24 0.97
N ILE A 119 -36.24 22.46 0.47
CA ILE A 119 -36.97 21.50 1.31
C ILE A 119 -36.03 20.41 1.85
N LYS A 120 -35.16 19.87 0.99
CA LYS A 120 -34.18 18.87 1.41
C LYS A 120 -33.23 19.41 2.50
N LEU A 121 -32.78 20.65 2.36
CA LEU A 121 -31.96 21.32 3.35
C LEU A 121 -32.70 21.46 4.68
N LEU A 122 -33.93 21.99 4.66
CA LEU A 122 -34.74 22.16 5.85
C LEU A 122 -35.00 20.83 6.57
N LYS A 123 -35.23 19.74 5.85
CA LYS A 123 -35.32 18.39 6.43
C LYS A 123 -34.03 17.95 7.11
N GLY A 124 -32.87 18.15 6.48
CA GLY A 124 -31.61 17.81 7.14
C GLY A 124 -31.29 18.71 8.35
N VAL A 125 -31.82 19.93 8.39
CA VAL A 125 -31.69 20.84 9.55
C VAL A 125 -32.61 20.46 10.70
N PHE A 126 -33.88 20.19 10.42
CA PHE A 126 -34.92 19.99 11.42
C PHE A 126 -35.28 18.52 11.69
N GLY A 127 -34.86 17.58 10.86
CA GLY A 127 -35.26 16.18 10.90
C GLY A 127 -36.12 15.76 9.70
N ASP A 128 -36.04 14.48 9.30
CA ASP A 128 -36.76 13.98 8.13
C ASP A 128 -38.29 14.01 8.29
N ASP A 129 -38.80 13.84 9.51
CA ASP A 129 -40.24 13.85 9.83
C ASP A 129 -40.78 15.27 10.10
N PHE A 130 -39.93 16.28 10.01
CA PHE A 130 -40.25 17.66 10.35
C PHE A 130 -41.45 18.19 9.56
N VAL A 131 -41.43 17.97 8.24
CA VAL A 131 -42.46 18.45 7.32
C VAL A 131 -43.82 17.82 7.62
N SER A 132 -43.84 16.51 7.84
CA SER A 132 -45.09 15.76 8.05
C SER A 132 -45.70 15.98 9.44
N LYS A 133 -44.88 16.27 10.45
CA LYS A 133 -45.36 16.44 11.83
C LYS A 133 -45.64 17.88 12.23
N TYR A 134 -44.90 18.86 11.71
CA TYR A 134 -44.92 20.23 12.26
C TYR A 134 -45.20 21.34 11.23
N CYS A 135 -45.18 21.03 9.93
CA CYS A 135 -45.34 22.06 8.90
C CYS A 135 -46.78 22.22 8.39
N ILE A 136 -47.11 23.48 8.08
CA ILE A 136 -48.21 23.89 7.21
C ILE A 136 -47.61 24.56 5.98
N LEU A 137 -48.03 24.13 4.79
CA LEU A 137 -47.58 24.71 3.53
C LEU A 137 -48.38 25.99 3.25
N VAL A 138 -47.71 27.14 3.28
CA VAL A 138 -48.31 28.43 2.96
C VAL A 138 -47.91 28.83 1.54
N VAL A 139 -48.90 28.95 0.67
CA VAL A 139 -48.69 29.39 -0.72
C VAL A 139 -49.07 30.85 -0.82
N THR A 140 -48.10 31.72 -1.13
CA THR A 140 -48.30 33.18 -1.23
C THR A 140 -48.63 33.61 -2.65
N CYS A 141 -48.89 34.91 -2.88
CA CYS A 141 -49.39 35.43 -4.16
C CYS A 141 -50.76 34.86 -4.52
N GLY A 142 -51.62 34.66 -3.52
CA GLY A 142 -53.00 34.22 -3.71
C GLY A 142 -53.90 35.25 -4.40
N ASP A 143 -53.42 36.47 -4.63
CA ASP A 143 -54.03 37.43 -5.56
C ASP A 143 -53.99 36.94 -7.02
N ASN A 144 -53.10 36.02 -7.35
CA ASN A 144 -52.97 35.43 -8.69
C ASN A 144 -53.73 34.11 -8.86
N TYR A 145 -54.37 33.58 -7.81
CA TYR A 145 -55.16 32.36 -7.92
C TYR A 145 -56.58 32.72 -8.33
N ASP A 146 -56.99 32.24 -9.50
CA ASP A 146 -58.36 32.37 -10.00
C ASP A 146 -58.99 30.96 -10.13
N PRO A 147 -60.07 30.66 -9.38
CA PRO A 147 -60.80 29.40 -9.51
C PRO A 147 -61.27 29.10 -10.93
N GLU A 148 -61.67 30.12 -11.70
CA GLU A 148 -62.16 29.95 -13.08
C GLU A 148 -61.02 29.57 -14.03
N GLU A 149 -59.87 30.23 -13.92
CA GLU A 149 -58.69 29.91 -14.74
C GLU A 149 -58.07 28.56 -14.37
N THR A 150 -58.08 28.23 -13.08
CA THR A 150 -57.49 26.99 -12.58
C THR A 150 -58.40 25.79 -12.72
N GLY A 151 -59.72 25.99 -12.84
CA GLY A 151 -60.73 24.94 -12.93
C GLY A 151 -61.03 24.24 -11.59
N TYR A 152 -60.71 24.88 -10.46
CA TYR A 152 -60.94 24.33 -9.11
C TYR A 152 -61.54 25.38 -8.18
N ASP A 153 -62.74 25.09 -7.67
CA ASP A 153 -63.44 25.95 -6.71
C ASP A 153 -62.67 26.13 -5.39
N LEU A 154 -61.95 25.09 -4.96
CA LEU A 154 -61.13 25.08 -3.74
C LEU A 154 -59.64 24.98 -4.06
N PHE A 155 -58.86 25.86 -3.44
CA PHE A 155 -57.41 25.86 -3.58
C PHE A 155 -56.76 24.55 -3.11
N GLU A 156 -57.28 23.93 -2.06
CA GLU A 156 -56.80 22.63 -1.58
C GLU A 156 -56.99 21.53 -2.62
N ASP A 157 -58.06 21.59 -3.40
CA ASP A 157 -58.28 20.63 -4.48
C ASP A 157 -57.31 20.89 -5.63
N TRP A 158 -57.11 22.15 -6.04
CA TRP A 158 -56.06 22.50 -6.99
C TRP A 158 -54.70 21.91 -6.58
N CYS A 159 -54.31 22.07 -5.30
CA CYS A 159 -53.08 21.50 -4.76
C CYS A 159 -53.01 19.97 -4.87
N ARG A 160 -54.14 19.28 -4.68
CA ARG A 160 -54.21 17.81 -4.74
C ARG A 160 -54.05 17.27 -6.15
N PHE A 161 -54.40 18.03 -7.18
CA PHE A 161 -54.27 17.60 -8.57
C PHE A 161 -52.99 18.07 -9.26
N GLN A 162 -52.12 18.78 -8.53
CA GLN A 162 -50.78 19.10 -9.04
C GLN A 162 -49.90 17.84 -9.22
N SER A 163 -48.77 17.99 -9.89
CA SER A 163 -47.79 16.93 -10.14
C SER A 163 -46.38 17.29 -9.66
N GLY A 164 -45.49 16.30 -9.65
CA GLY A 164 -44.08 16.45 -9.29
C GLY A 164 -43.84 16.84 -7.83
N VAL A 165 -42.73 17.54 -7.58
CA VAL A 165 -42.21 17.81 -6.23
C VAL A 165 -43.19 18.64 -5.38
N PHE A 166 -43.97 19.54 -5.98
CA PHE A 166 -44.98 20.29 -5.23
C PHE A 166 -46.08 19.36 -4.68
N LYS A 167 -46.57 18.42 -5.50
CA LYS A 167 -47.56 17.43 -5.07
C LYS A 167 -47.02 16.53 -3.96
N GLU A 168 -45.77 16.08 -4.10
CA GLU A 168 -45.08 15.30 -3.07
C GLU A 168 -45.02 16.07 -1.74
N LEU A 169 -44.68 17.36 -1.79
CA LEU A 169 -44.64 18.22 -0.60
C LEU A 169 -46.02 18.43 0.03
N VAL A 170 -47.08 18.61 -0.77
CA VAL A 170 -48.46 18.72 -0.29
C VAL A 170 -48.89 17.44 0.44
N VAL A 171 -48.57 16.28 -0.15
CA VAL A 171 -48.86 14.96 0.44
C VAL A 171 -48.09 14.76 1.73
N GLU A 172 -46.79 15.09 1.75
CA GLU A 172 -45.96 14.98 2.94
C GLU A 172 -46.43 15.91 4.07
N CYS A 173 -46.92 17.11 3.74
CA CYS A 173 -47.57 18.01 4.69
C CYS A 173 -48.98 17.53 5.11
N ASN A 174 -49.39 16.29 4.79
CA ASN A 174 -50.72 15.73 5.06
C ASN A 174 -51.86 16.63 4.58
N ASN A 175 -51.69 17.27 3.41
CA ASN A 175 -52.64 18.22 2.82
C ASN A 175 -52.92 19.47 3.69
N ARG A 176 -52.06 19.79 4.67
CA ARG A 176 -52.12 21.05 5.41
C ARG A 176 -51.56 22.17 4.56
N VAL A 177 -52.39 22.69 3.67
CA VAL A 177 -52.03 23.75 2.71
C VAL A 177 -52.99 24.91 2.83
N ILE A 178 -52.48 26.13 2.63
CA ILE A 178 -53.29 27.36 2.71
C ILE A 178 -52.77 28.41 1.72
N LEU A 179 -53.69 29.10 1.06
CA LEU A 179 -53.40 30.20 0.16
C LEU A 179 -53.42 31.54 0.92
N PHE A 180 -52.40 32.37 0.69
CA PHE A 180 -52.26 33.70 1.26
C PHE A 180 -52.18 34.78 0.17
N ASP A 181 -53.16 35.67 0.17
CA ASP A 181 -53.13 36.98 -0.46
C ASP A 181 -52.67 38.01 0.57
N ASN A 182 -51.36 38.28 0.57
CA ASN A 182 -50.72 39.25 1.46
C ASN A 182 -50.97 40.71 1.06
N ARG A 183 -51.71 40.98 -0.03
CA ARG A 183 -52.00 42.31 -0.54
C ARG A 183 -53.45 42.73 -0.31
N THR A 184 -54.31 41.78 0.02
CA THR A 184 -55.72 42.05 0.24
C THR A 184 -55.94 43.05 1.38
N LYS A 185 -56.86 43.98 1.12
CA LYS A 185 -57.41 44.92 2.12
C LYS A 185 -58.84 44.54 2.50
N ASN A 186 -59.35 43.44 1.96
CA ASN A 186 -60.70 42.97 2.23
C ASN A 186 -60.71 42.23 3.58
N GLU A 187 -61.36 42.81 4.58
CA GLU A 187 -61.44 42.26 5.94
C GLU A 187 -62.10 40.86 5.99
N ALA A 188 -63.03 40.55 5.09
CA ALA A 188 -63.63 39.22 5.02
C ALA A 188 -62.59 38.20 4.57
N LYS A 189 -61.84 38.48 3.50
CA LYS A 189 -60.76 37.62 3.00
C LYS A 189 -59.62 37.49 4.02
N LEU A 190 -59.25 38.57 4.72
CA LEU A 190 -58.27 38.52 5.81
C LEU A 190 -58.74 37.61 6.95
N THR A 191 -60.01 37.73 7.32
CA THR A 191 -60.60 36.93 8.41
C THR A 191 -60.73 35.46 8.04
N GLU A 192 -61.09 35.15 6.79
CA GLU A 192 -61.16 33.79 6.27
C GLU A 192 -59.79 33.11 6.30
N GLN A 193 -58.76 33.71 5.69
CA GLN A 193 -57.39 33.17 5.68
C GLN A 193 -56.84 32.97 7.09
N HIS A 194 -57.12 33.92 8.00
CA HIS A 194 -56.71 33.82 9.39
C HIS A 194 -57.41 32.67 10.13
N ASN A 195 -58.74 32.55 9.99
CA ASN A 195 -59.50 31.46 10.62
C ASN A 195 -59.08 30.09 10.08
N ARG A 196 -58.81 30.00 8.77
CA ARG A 196 -58.31 28.78 8.14
C ARG A 196 -56.93 28.39 8.69
N LEU A 197 -56.01 29.34 8.81
CA LEU A 197 -54.69 29.09 9.42
C LEU A 197 -54.83 28.58 10.85
N LEU A 198 -55.62 29.27 11.68
CA LEU A 198 -55.83 28.87 13.07
C LEU A 198 -56.41 27.46 13.19
N SER A 199 -57.35 27.10 12.30
CA SER A 199 -57.91 25.75 12.26
C SER A 199 -56.85 24.68 11.94
N LEU A 200 -55.91 24.97 11.03
CA LEU A 200 -54.83 24.03 10.69
C LEU A 200 -53.83 23.89 11.85
N VAL A 201 -53.48 25.00 12.50
CA VAL A 201 -52.58 25.01 13.66
C VAL A 201 -53.21 24.29 14.85
N ASP A 202 -54.51 24.50 15.11
CA ASP A 202 -55.24 23.81 16.18
C ASP A 202 -55.31 22.30 15.89
N GLY A 203 -55.45 21.89 14.63
CA GLY A 203 -55.40 20.48 14.22
C GLY A 203 -54.04 19.83 14.52
N LEU A 204 -52.93 20.55 14.33
CA LEU A 204 -51.59 20.10 14.75
C LEU A 204 -51.45 20.09 16.27
N SER A 205 -51.95 21.13 16.94
CA SER A 205 -51.82 21.32 18.38
C SER A 205 -52.64 20.30 19.18
N ALA A 206 -53.76 19.82 18.64
CA ALA A 206 -54.57 18.77 19.24
C ALA A 206 -53.81 17.43 19.38
N LEU A 207 -52.76 17.23 18.59
CA LEU A 207 -51.85 16.08 18.72
C LEU A 207 -50.84 16.25 19.87
N GLY A 208 -50.82 17.42 20.53
CA GLY A 208 -49.84 17.77 21.57
C GLY A 208 -48.41 17.92 21.04
N LEU A 209 -48.24 17.99 19.72
CA LEU A 209 -46.94 18.02 19.06
C LEU A 209 -46.46 19.46 18.92
N ARG A 210 -45.39 19.81 19.64
CA ARG A 210 -44.61 21.03 19.39
C ARG A 210 -43.18 20.65 19.02
N TYR A 211 -42.61 21.39 18.09
CA TYR A 211 -41.19 21.24 17.79
C TYR A 211 -40.37 22.06 18.78
N SER A 212 -39.56 21.40 19.57
CA SER A 212 -38.74 22.01 20.61
C SER A 212 -37.25 21.71 20.41
N GLY A 213 -36.42 22.19 21.32
CA GLY A 213 -35.00 21.84 21.38
C GLY A 213 -34.75 20.33 21.40
N LYS A 214 -35.70 19.51 21.91
CA LYS A 214 -35.57 18.04 21.90
C LYS A 214 -35.56 17.47 20.48
N GLN A 215 -36.53 17.85 19.66
CA GLN A 215 -36.60 17.41 18.25
C GLN A 215 -35.40 17.95 17.48
N PHE A 216 -35.02 19.20 17.74
CA PHE A 216 -33.84 19.79 17.14
C PHE A 216 -32.58 18.99 17.48
N GLN A 217 -32.40 18.57 18.74
CA GLN A 217 -31.25 17.76 19.15
C GLN A 217 -31.22 16.37 18.49
N LEU A 218 -32.38 15.73 18.27
CA LEU A 218 -32.45 14.44 17.57
C LEU A 218 -31.90 14.52 16.14
N ALA A 219 -32.06 15.67 15.47
CA ALA A 219 -31.53 15.92 14.13
C ALA A 219 -30.05 16.36 14.10
N GLN A 220 -29.34 16.39 15.25
CA GLN A 220 -27.95 16.87 15.31
C GLN A 220 -27.02 16.14 14.34
N LYS A 221 -27.08 14.81 14.30
CA LYS A 221 -26.24 14.01 13.39
C LYS A 221 -26.49 14.34 11.91
N GLN A 222 -27.73 14.68 11.55
CA GLN A 222 -28.07 15.07 10.19
C GLN A 222 -27.49 16.45 9.85
N ARG A 223 -27.55 17.41 10.78
CA ARG A 223 -26.91 18.72 10.63
C ARG A 223 -25.39 18.62 10.50
N ASP A 224 -24.75 17.83 11.37
CA ASP A 224 -23.31 17.61 11.31
C ASP A 224 -22.92 17.02 9.94
N ARG A 225 -23.70 16.07 9.44
CA ARG A 225 -23.51 15.50 8.11
C ARG A 225 -23.69 16.53 6.99
N LEU A 226 -24.71 17.40 7.05
CA LEU A 226 -24.89 18.45 6.04
C LEU A 226 -23.67 19.38 5.97
N LEU A 227 -23.10 19.75 7.13
CA LEU A 227 -21.90 20.60 7.18
C LEU A 227 -20.67 19.91 6.59
N VAL A 228 -20.53 18.60 6.82
CA VAL A 228 -19.46 17.82 6.18
C VAL A 228 -19.70 17.68 4.68
N ASP A 229 -20.93 17.37 4.24
CA ASP A 229 -21.31 17.24 2.83
C ASP A 229 -20.99 18.52 2.03
N ALA A 230 -21.23 19.70 2.61
CA ALA A 230 -20.87 20.99 2.00
C ALA A 230 -19.36 21.17 1.78
N ARG A 231 -18.52 20.51 2.60
CA ARG A 231 -17.05 20.53 2.51
C ARG A 231 -16.46 19.40 1.66
N VAL A 232 -17.24 18.35 1.37
CA VAL A 232 -16.77 17.17 0.62
C VAL A 232 -16.05 17.55 -0.67
N PRO A 233 -16.54 18.48 -1.52
CA PRO A 233 -15.84 18.84 -2.75
C PRO A 233 -14.41 19.36 -2.51
N MET A 234 -14.25 20.26 -1.54
CA MET A 234 -12.95 20.84 -1.17
C MET A 234 -12.01 19.79 -0.57
N ILE A 235 -12.50 19.02 0.41
CA ILE A 235 -11.71 17.96 1.06
C ILE A 235 -11.27 16.92 0.03
N ARG A 236 -12.17 16.55 -0.90
CA ARG A 236 -11.86 15.60 -1.97
C ARG A 236 -10.77 16.14 -2.90
N GLU A 237 -10.83 17.41 -3.27
CA GLU A 237 -9.82 18.05 -4.12
C GLU A 237 -8.45 18.10 -3.44
N GLU A 238 -8.39 18.53 -2.18
CA GLU A 238 -7.16 18.57 -1.38
C GLU A 238 -6.55 17.17 -1.20
N SER A 239 -7.40 16.20 -0.82
CA SER A 239 -6.99 14.80 -0.67
C SER A 239 -6.49 14.21 -1.99
N PHE A 240 -7.17 14.53 -3.09
CA PHE A 240 -6.79 14.08 -4.43
C PHE A 240 -5.44 14.67 -4.86
N ARG A 241 -5.18 15.94 -4.53
CA ARG A 241 -3.91 16.60 -4.83
C ARG A 241 -2.75 15.88 -4.13
N GLU A 242 -2.83 15.68 -2.82
CA GLU A 242 -1.77 15.02 -2.06
C GLU A 242 -1.56 13.56 -2.51
N THR A 243 -2.66 12.81 -2.66
CA THR A 243 -2.56 11.42 -3.12
C THR A 243 -1.99 11.29 -4.54
N SER A 244 -2.27 12.25 -5.42
CA SER A 244 -1.69 12.29 -6.76
C SER A 244 -0.18 12.55 -6.73
N LEU A 245 0.30 13.43 -5.84
CA LEU A 245 1.74 13.67 -5.65
C LEU A 245 2.45 12.43 -5.09
N ILE A 246 1.82 11.71 -4.15
CA ILE A 246 2.35 10.45 -3.61
C ILE A 246 2.46 9.40 -4.72
N LEU A 247 1.41 9.22 -5.54
CA LEU A 247 1.45 8.27 -6.66
C LEU A 247 2.51 8.62 -7.70
N GLN A 248 2.73 9.91 -7.98
CA GLN A 248 3.79 10.36 -8.86
C GLN A 248 5.17 9.97 -8.31
N GLN A 249 5.43 10.21 -7.02
CA GLN A 249 6.69 9.83 -6.40
C GLN A 249 6.86 8.31 -6.36
N LEU A 250 5.79 7.56 -6.07
CA LEU A 250 5.80 6.10 -6.09
C LEU A 250 6.21 5.56 -7.47
N GLY A 251 5.75 6.19 -8.56
CA GLY A 251 6.14 5.84 -9.92
C GLY A 251 7.61 6.13 -10.27
N GLN A 252 8.31 6.94 -9.47
CA GLN A 252 9.74 7.24 -9.65
C GLN A 252 10.65 6.31 -8.86
N VAL A 253 10.09 5.47 -7.98
CA VAL A 253 10.83 4.48 -7.22
C VAL A 253 11.36 3.43 -8.20
N GLN A 254 12.68 3.41 -8.40
CA GLN A 254 13.36 2.39 -9.19
C GLN A 254 13.36 1.06 -8.43
N MET A 255 13.65 -0.11 -9.01
CA MET A 255 13.66 -1.38 -8.23
C MET A 255 15.07 -1.90 -7.93
N GLU A 256 16.10 -1.23 -8.43
CA GLU A 256 17.48 -1.75 -8.43
C GLU A 256 18.20 -1.59 -7.08
N GLU A 257 17.83 -0.58 -6.28
CA GLU A 257 18.46 -0.26 -5.00
C GLU A 257 17.41 -0.11 -3.88
N PRO A 258 16.79 -1.21 -3.42
CA PRO A 258 15.69 -1.16 -2.44
C PRO A 258 16.09 -0.52 -1.11
N GLU A 259 17.37 -0.62 -0.71
CA GLU A 259 17.89 -0.02 0.52
C GLU A 259 17.77 1.52 0.53
N LYS A 260 17.95 2.18 -0.62
CA LYS A 260 17.88 3.65 -0.74
C LYS A 260 16.45 4.17 -0.80
N GLN A 261 15.48 3.30 -1.04
CA GLN A 261 14.09 3.66 -1.30
C GLN A 261 13.21 3.52 -0.08
N ILE A 262 13.56 2.64 0.87
CA ILE A 262 12.81 2.46 2.13
C ILE A 262 12.52 3.80 2.80
N PRO A 263 13.48 4.73 3.00
CA PRO A 263 13.17 6.00 3.64
C PRO A 263 12.13 6.82 2.88
N GLN A 264 12.17 6.80 1.55
CA GLN A 264 11.19 7.52 0.71
C GLN A 264 9.80 6.85 0.77
N LEU A 265 9.73 5.52 0.79
CA LEU A 265 8.48 4.78 0.91
C LEU A 265 7.86 4.93 2.32
N GLU A 266 8.69 4.98 3.37
CA GLU A 266 8.26 5.29 4.74
C GLU A 266 7.71 6.71 4.85
N GLU A 267 8.40 7.69 4.26
CA GLU A 267 7.91 9.08 4.20
C GLU A 267 6.55 9.17 3.47
N MET A 268 6.41 8.51 2.31
CA MET A 268 5.14 8.45 1.59
C MET A 268 4.03 7.79 2.43
N LYS A 269 4.36 6.73 3.17
CA LYS A 269 3.44 6.04 4.08
C LYS A 269 2.98 6.98 5.20
N GLU A 270 3.88 7.74 5.81
CA GLU A 270 3.50 8.72 6.85
C GLU A 270 2.61 9.83 6.29
N ARG A 271 2.94 10.35 5.10
CA ARG A 271 2.12 11.37 4.43
C ARG A 271 0.71 10.89 4.13
N ILE A 272 0.55 9.66 3.63
CA ILE A 272 -0.80 9.15 3.34
C ILE A 272 -1.61 8.87 4.61
N GLU A 273 -0.97 8.44 5.70
CA GLU A 273 -1.61 8.29 7.01
C GLU A 273 -2.03 9.64 7.60
N ALA A 274 -1.24 10.69 7.39
CA ALA A 274 -1.60 12.05 7.78
C ALA A 274 -2.85 12.52 7.00
N VAL A 275 -2.90 12.31 5.68
CA VAL A 275 -4.07 12.62 4.85
C VAL A 275 -5.30 11.84 5.33
N ARG A 276 -5.18 10.52 5.55
CA ARG A 276 -6.25 9.68 6.09
C ARG A 276 -6.77 10.22 7.42
N THR A 277 -5.86 10.55 8.33
CA THR A 277 -6.21 11.04 9.67
C THR A 277 -6.93 12.39 9.61
N SER A 278 -6.47 13.30 8.74
CA SER A 278 -7.13 14.59 8.49
C SER A 278 -8.58 14.39 8.01
N ILE A 279 -8.79 13.54 7.00
CA ILE A 279 -10.13 13.25 6.45
C ILE A 279 -11.03 12.59 7.51
N MET A 280 -10.51 11.66 8.31
CA MET A 280 -11.28 11.02 9.38
C MET A 280 -11.71 12.01 10.46
N ASN A 281 -10.86 12.99 10.78
CA ASN A 281 -11.19 14.07 11.73
C ASN A 281 -12.27 15.01 11.16
N GLU A 282 -12.20 15.35 9.88
CA GLU A 282 -13.21 16.17 9.20
C GLU A 282 -14.56 15.43 9.06
N ASP A 283 -14.56 14.10 8.87
CA ASP A 283 -15.81 13.32 8.71
C ASP A 283 -16.69 13.35 9.96
N LYS A 284 -16.10 13.50 11.16
CA LYS A 284 -16.79 13.50 12.45
C LYS A 284 -17.74 12.29 12.63
N SER A 285 -17.39 11.14 12.05
CA SER A 285 -18.21 9.92 12.05
C SER A 285 -19.59 10.07 11.38
N THR A 286 -19.74 11.03 10.46
CA THR A 286 -20.97 11.23 9.67
C THR A 286 -21.07 10.22 8.52
N GLY A 287 -19.93 9.69 8.06
CA GLY A 287 -19.83 8.79 6.92
C GLY A 287 -19.95 9.47 5.55
N ALA A 288 -19.93 10.80 5.50
CA ALA A 288 -19.97 11.58 4.26
C ALA A 288 -18.70 11.39 3.41
N LEU A 289 -17.55 11.24 4.07
CA LEU A 289 -16.23 11.12 3.41
C LEU A 289 -15.79 9.68 3.16
N ASN A 290 -16.67 8.69 3.39
CA ASN A 290 -16.33 7.26 3.24
C ASN A 290 -15.74 6.90 1.86
N SER A 291 -16.22 7.52 0.78
CA SER A 291 -15.68 7.30 -0.56
C SER A 291 -14.26 7.86 -0.72
N VAL A 292 -13.98 9.02 -0.12
CA VAL A 292 -12.65 9.65 -0.12
C VAL A 292 -11.68 8.84 0.74
N ILE A 293 -12.09 8.46 1.95
CA ILE A 293 -11.32 7.60 2.86
C ILE A 293 -10.93 6.30 2.15
N LYS A 294 -11.88 5.63 1.48
CA LYS A 294 -11.60 4.39 0.75
C LYS A 294 -10.56 4.58 -0.36
N ASN A 295 -10.60 5.70 -1.08
CA ASN A 295 -9.60 5.98 -2.12
C ASN A 295 -8.20 6.16 -1.51
N VAL A 296 -8.09 6.88 -0.41
CA VAL A 296 -6.82 7.05 0.33
C VAL A 296 -6.31 5.71 0.86
N GLU A 297 -7.19 4.87 1.40
CA GLU A 297 -6.83 3.51 1.86
C GLU A 297 -6.26 2.65 0.73
N ASN A 298 -6.84 2.70 -0.46
CA ASN A 298 -6.34 1.92 -1.60
C ASN A 298 -4.89 2.31 -1.96
N ILE A 299 -4.59 3.61 -1.93
CA ILE A 299 -3.25 4.12 -2.22
C ILE A 299 -2.29 3.77 -1.09
N LYS A 300 -2.74 3.84 0.17
CA LYS A 300 -1.96 3.39 1.34
C LYS A 300 -1.55 1.92 1.22
N THR A 301 -2.49 1.06 0.79
CA THR A 301 -2.19 -0.35 0.52
C THR A 301 -1.10 -0.47 -0.55
N CYS A 302 -1.20 0.27 -1.65
CA CYS A 302 -0.18 0.25 -2.71
C CYS A 302 1.23 0.64 -2.22
N VAL A 303 1.35 1.72 -1.42
CA VAL A 303 2.63 2.13 -0.81
C VAL A 303 3.14 1.08 0.17
N THR A 304 2.26 0.48 0.96
CA THR A 304 2.62 -0.55 1.95
C THR A 304 3.11 -1.84 1.27
N ASP A 305 2.49 -2.24 0.17
CA ASP A 305 2.90 -3.39 -0.63
C ASP A 305 4.28 -3.16 -1.25
N GLN A 306 4.53 -1.96 -1.79
CA GLN A 306 5.84 -1.56 -2.31
C GLN A 306 6.93 -1.62 -1.23
N LEU A 307 6.65 -1.13 -0.02
CA LEU A 307 7.57 -1.19 1.12
C LEU A 307 7.86 -2.65 1.54
N THR A 308 6.83 -3.49 1.56
CA THR A 308 6.96 -4.93 1.87
C THR A 308 7.82 -5.65 0.82
N ASN A 309 7.65 -5.31 -0.45
CA ASN A 309 8.45 -5.84 -1.56
C ASN A 309 9.92 -5.40 -1.44
N ALA A 310 10.17 -4.13 -1.11
CA ALA A 310 11.52 -3.62 -0.89
C ALA A 310 12.23 -4.35 0.25
N HIS A 311 11.55 -4.54 1.40
CA HIS A 311 12.09 -5.30 2.53
C HIS A 311 12.42 -6.74 2.14
N SER A 312 11.50 -7.41 1.43
CA SER A 312 11.70 -8.78 0.95
C SER A 312 12.89 -8.90 0.00
N ALA A 313 13.08 -7.92 -0.90
CA ALA A 313 14.21 -7.89 -1.83
C ALA A 313 15.55 -7.78 -1.10
N ILE A 314 15.62 -6.97 -0.03
CA ILE A 314 16.83 -6.85 0.81
C ILE A 314 17.13 -8.17 1.51
N GLU A 315 16.13 -8.82 2.09
CA GLU A 315 16.31 -10.11 2.77
C GLU A 315 16.84 -11.17 1.80
N ILE A 316 16.30 -11.22 0.58
CA ILE A 316 16.77 -12.11 -0.49
C ILE A 316 18.24 -11.81 -0.85
N LYS A 317 18.59 -10.53 -1.04
CA LYS A 317 19.96 -10.10 -1.39
C LYS A 317 20.96 -10.47 -0.28
N GLN A 318 20.60 -10.26 0.99
CA GLN A 318 21.43 -10.64 2.14
C GLN A 318 21.62 -12.16 2.21
N ARG A 319 20.57 -12.95 1.93
CA ARG A 319 20.65 -14.42 1.91
C ARG A 319 21.55 -14.93 0.79
N GLN A 320 21.44 -14.33 -0.40
CA GLN A 320 22.31 -14.64 -1.55
C GLN A 320 23.78 -14.33 -1.24
N GLU A 321 24.05 -13.19 -0.60
CA GLU A 321 25.42 -12.80 -0.21
C GLU A 321 26.03 -13.78 0.79
N LYS A 322 25.27 -14.17 1.83
CA LYS A 322 25.69 -15.22 2.78
C LYS A 322 25.97 -16.55 2.10
N GLN A 323 25.15 -16.95 1.12
CA GLN A 323 25.38 -18.17 0.35
C GLN A 323 26.64 -18.07 -0.51
N LYS A 324 26.87 -16.95 -1.20
CA LYS A 324 28.11 -16.71 -1.96
C LYS A 324 29.35 -16.81 -1.08
N GLN A 325 29.35 -16.16 0.09
CA GLN A 325 30.44 -16.24 1.06
C GLN A 325 30.67 -17.66 1.60
N LYS A 326 29.61 -18.48 1.69
CA LYS A 326 29.74 -19.89 2.08
C LYS A 326 30.35 -20.73 0.97
N ILE A 327 29.91 -20.54 -0.28
CA ILE A 327 30.46 -21.22 -1.45
C ILE A 327 31.94 -20.88 -1.61
N GLU A 328 32.31 -19.61 -1.47
CA GLU A 328 33.71 -19.19 -1.60
C GLU A 328 34.59 -19.78 -0.50
N ARG A 329 34.12 -19.82 0.75
CA ARG A 329 34.85 -20.50 1.85
C ARG A 329 35.10 -21.99 1.57
N LEU A 330 34.07 -22.70 1.11
CA LEU A 330 34.21 -24.12 0.75
C LEU A 330 35.15 -24.33 -0.43
N ARG A 331 35.17 -23.38 -1.38
CA ARG A 331 36.12 -23.40 -2.50
C ARG A 331 37.55 -23.25 -2.02
N VAL A 332 37.84 -22.24 -1.19
CA VAL A 332 39.18 -22.01 -0.62
C VAL A 332 39.64 -23.23 0.19
N GLU A 333 38.78 -23.78 1.05
CA GLU A 333 39.09 -24.98 1.84
C GLU A 333 39.41 -26.20 0.94
N ARG A 334 38.68 -26.35 -0.18
CA ARG A 334 38.94 -27.41 -1.16
C ARG A 334 40.28 -27.21 -1.88
N GLU A 335 40.60 -25.97 -2.26
CA GLU A 335 41.88 -25.63 -2.88
C GLU A 335 43.06 -25.87 -1.90
N GLU A 336 42.91 -25.53 -0.62
CA GLU A 336 43.91 -25.81 0.42
C GLU A 336 44.11 -27.32 0.64
N LYS A 337 43.03 -28.10 0.75
CA LYS A 337 43.11 -29.56 0.88
C LYS A 337 43.77 -30.20 -0.34
N GLN A 338 43.47 -29.72 -1.54
CA GLN A 338 44.11 -30.22 -2.77
C GLN A 338 45.61 -29.92 -2.76
N ARG A 339 46.01 -28.69 -2.39
CA ARG A 339 47.45 -28.34 -2.27
C ARG A 339 48.18 -29.18 -1.24
N ALA A 340 47.56 -29.43 -0.08
CA ALA A 340 48.15 -30.28 0.95
C ALA A 340 48.36 -31.72 0.46
N LEU A 341 47.38 -32.26 -0.26
CA LEU A 341 47.49 -33.59 -0.89
C LEU A 341 48.59 -33.63 -1.96
N ASP A 342 48.65 -32.62 -2.83
CA ASP A 342 49.68 -32.53 -3.87
C ASP A 342 51.09 -32.43 -3.24
N GLU A 343 51.23 -31.71 -2.12
CA GLU A 343 52.50 -31.60 -1.38
C GLU A 343 52.89 -32.91 -0.68
N GLU A 344 51.92 -33.63 -0.11
CA GLU A 344 52.14 -34.96 0.49
C GLU A 344 52.60 -35.97 -0.57
N GLN A 345 51.91 -36.03 -1.72
CA GLN A 345 52.30 -36.88 -2.85
C GLN A 345 53.69 -36.52 -3.39
N ARG A 346 54.04 -35.23 -3.42
CA ARG A 346 55.36 -34.76 -3.84
C ARG A 346 56.47 -35.22 -2.89
N LYS A 347 56.24 -35.13 -1.57
CA LYS A 347 57.19 -35.64 -0.56
C LYS A 347 57.38 -37.14 -0.64
N GLU A 348 56.29 -37.91 -0.77
CA GLU A 348 56.36 -39.37 -0.92
C GLU A 348 57.12 -39.77 -2.19
N LEU A 349 56.93 -39.05 -3.29
CA LEU A 349 57.69 -39.26 -4.52
C LEU A 349 59.18 -38.91 -4.36
N GLU A 350 59.50 -37.81 -3.69
CA GLU A 350 60.89 -37.39 -3.40
C GLU A 350 61.61 -38.43 -2.51
N GLU A 351 60.98 -38.93 -1.45
CA GLU A 351 61.54 -40.00 -0.59
C GLU A 351 61.79 -41.29 -1.38
N ARG A 352 60.86 -41.65 -2.26
CA ARG A 352 60.96 -42.86 -3.09
C ARG A 352 62.07 -42.74 -4.15
N ILE A 353 62.30 -41.54 -4.69
CA ILE A 353 63.44 -41.27 -5.57
C ILE A 353 64.75 -41.39 -4.79
N ALA A 354 64.85 -40.78 -3.60
CA ALA A 354 66.06 -40.85 -2.78
C ALA A 354 66.43 -42.29 -2.40
N LEU A 355 65.45 -43.13 -2.03
CA LEU A 355 65.68 -44.55 -1.76
C LEU A 355 66.19 -45.32 -2.98
N MET A 356 65.63 -45.04 -4.17
CA MET A 356 66.12 -45.65 -5.41
C MET A 356 67.54 -45.20 -5.76
N GLU A 357 67.90 -43.94 -5.48
CA GLU A 357 69.25 -43.42 -5.67
C GLU A 357 70.24 -44.07 -4.70
N GLU A 358 69.90 -44.22 -3.42
CA GLU A 358 70.72 -44.90 -2.42
C GLU A 358 70.91 -46.40 -2.75
N GLU A 359 69.85 -47.08 -3.18
CA GLU A 359 69.92 -48.48 -3.62
C GLU A 359 70.78 -48.61 -4.88
N ARG A 360 70.69 -47.64 -5.81
CA ARG A 360 71.54 -47.61 -7.00
C ARG A 360 73.00 -47.38 -6.65
N GLU A 361 73.32 -46.45 -5.75
CA GLU A 361 74.70 -46.23 -5.28
C GLU A 361 75.27 -47.49 -4.64
N LYS A 362 74.50 -48.15 -3.75
CA LYS A 362 74.91 -49.39 -3.12
C LYS A 362 75.14 -50.52 -4.13
N ASN A 363 74.27 -50.65 -5.13
CA ASN A 363 74.44 -51.62 -6.22
C ASN A 363 75.68 -51.31 -7.07
N GLU A 364 75.97 -50.03 -7.33
CA GLU A 364 77.18 -49.59 -8.02
C GLU A 364 78.43 -49.91 -7.19
N GLU A 365 78.41 -49.68 -5.88
CA GLU A 365 79.50 -50.05 -4.95
C GLU A 365 79.72 -51.57 -4.88
N GLU A 366 78.67 -52.37 -4.74
CA GLU A 366 78.75 -53.83 -4.74
C GLU A 366 79.31 -54.36 -6.07
N MET A 367 78.88 -53.78 -7.20
CA MET A 367 79.41 -54.14 -8.52
C MET A 367 80.89 -53.73 -8.66
N GLN A 368 81.29 -52.57 -8.16
CA GLN A 368 82.71 -52.17 -8.10
C GLN A 368 83.53 -53.12 -7.22
N GLN A 369 83.00 -53.54 -6.08
CA GLN A 369 83.66 -54.47 -5.15
C GLN A 369 83.81 -55.87 -5.77
N MET A 370 82.76 -56.35 -6.45
CA MET A 370 82.80 -57.60 -7.21
C MET A 370 83.83 -57.53 -8.33
N MET A 371 83.89 -56.42 -9.07
CA MET A 371 84.89 -56.22 -10.14
C MET A 371 86.31 -56.23 -9.58
N ARG A 372 86.58 -55.55 -8.46
CA ARG A 372 87.88 -55.61 -7.76
C ARG A 372 88.24 -57.03 -7.33
N SER A 373 87.28 -57.78 -6.80
CA SER A 373 87.46 -59.18 -6.42
C SER A 373 87.77 -60.08 -7.63
N GLN A 374 87.07 -59.89 -8.75
CA GLN A 374 87.34 -60.60 -10.00
C GLN A 374 88.75 -60.32 -10.53
N VAL A 375 89.18 -59.05 -10.51
CA VAL A 375 90.54 -58.67 -10.89
C VAL A 375 91.57 -59.30 -9.95
N ALA A 376 91.33 -59.30 -8.63
CA ALA A 376 92.21 -59.92 -7.66
C ALA A 376 92.32 -61.45 -7.83
N LEU A 377 91.20 -62.14 -8.08
CA LEU A 377 91.16 -63.56 -8.38
C LEU A 377 91.90 -63.88 -9.69
N ARG A 378 91.75 -63.05 -10.71
CA ARG A 378 92.45 -63.18 -11.99
C ARG A 378 93.96 -63.03 -11.83
N ASN A 379 94.40 -62.03 -11.08
CA ASN A 379 95.82 -61.84 -10.76
C ASN A 379 96.38 -63.02 -9.95
N ARG A 380 95.59 -63.58 -9.02
CA ARG A 380 95.98 -64.75 -8.23
C ARG A 380 96.06 -66.02 -9.07
N ALA A 381 95.17 -66.20 -10.03
CA ALA A 381 95.23 -67.30 -11.00
C ALA A 381 96.46 -67.18 -11.92
N GLN A 382 96.79 -65.97 -12.38
CA GLN A 382 98.02 -65.73 -13.15
C GLN A 382 99.27 -66.05 -12.31
N ASN A 383 99.32 -65.61 -11.05
CA ASN A 383 100.45 -65.93 -10.18
C ASN A 383 100.60 -67.46 -9.96
N LEU A 384 99.50 -68.19 -9.80
CA LEU A 384 99.53 -69.65 -9.69
C LEU A 384 99.94 -70.34 -11.00
N GLU A 385 99.54 -69.80 -12.16
CA GLU A 385 100.01 -70.29 -13.46
C GLU A 385 101.51 -70.05 -13.64
N ASP A 386 102.03 -68.90 -13.20
CA ASP A 386 103.45 -68.57 -13.24
C ASP A 386 104.26 -69.45 -12.27
N GLU A 387 103.77 -69.69 -11.05
CA GLU A 387 104.37 -70.64 -10.09
C GLU A 387 104.37 -72.07 -10.63
N TYR A 388 103.27 -72.51 -11.26
CA TYR A 388 103.19 -73.83 -11.90
C TYR A 388 104.13 -73.96 -13.09
N ARG A 389 104.31 -72.89 -13.89
CA ARG A 389 105.30 -72.83 -14.98
C ARG A 389 106.73 -72.97 -14.45
N SER A 390 107.07 -72.22 -13.40
CA SER A 390 108.38 -72.28 -12.75
C SER A 390 108.67 -73.69 -12.21
N ALA A 391 107.72 -74.29 -11.48
CA ALA A 391 107.86 -75.64 -10.95
C ALA A 391 108.00 -76.71 -12.05
N LYS A 392 107.33 -76.52 -13.20
CA LYS A 392 107.43 -77.41 -14.35
C LYS A 392 108.79 -77.27 -15.04
N GLU A 393 109.32 -76.06 -15.18
CA GLU A 393 110.66 -75.82 -15.74
C GLU A 393 111.75 -76.43 -14.84
N ASP A 394 111.66 -76.23 -13.53
CA ASP A 394 112.61 -76.80 -12.54
C ASP A 394 112.60 -78.34 -12.55
N ASN A 395 111.42 -78.96 -12.64
CA ASN A 395 111.30 -80.41 -12.69
C ASN A 395 111.76 -81.00 -14.04
N THR A 396 111.59 -80.26 -15.14
CA THR A 396 112.08 -80.67 -16.47
C THR A 396 113.61 -80.62 -16.53
N ILE A 397 114.23 -79.61 -15.92
CA ILE A 397 115.69 -79.50 -15.78
C ILE A 397 116.25 -80.65 -14.92
N ALA A 398 115.57 -81.02 -13.83
CA ALA A 398 115.98 -82.12 -12.97
C ALA A 398 115.94 -83.49 -13.68
N ILE A 399 114.89 -83.76 -14.48
CA ILE A 399 114.73 -85.02 -15.23
C ILE A 399 115.79 -85.12 -16.34
N LEU A 400 116.04 -84.03 -17.09
CA LEU A 400 117.09 -84.00 -18.11
C LEU A 400 118.50 -84.20 -17.51
N GLY A 401 118.73 -83.69 -16.29
CA GLY A 401 119.96 -83.92 -15.54
C GLY A 401 120.18 -85.38 -15.12
N MET A 402 119.12 -86.12 -14.80
CA MET A 402 119.21 -87.55 -14.48
C MET A 402 119.45 -88.42 -15.72
N ILE A 403 118.77 -88.12 -16.84
CA ILE A 403 118.95 -88.84 -18.11
C ILE A 403 120.36 -88.62 -18.67
N GLY A 404 120.90 -87.40 -18.55
CA GLY A 404 122.26 -87.08 -18.97
C GLY A 404 123.34 -87.87 -18.24
N ARG A 405 123.18 -88.14 -16.93
CA ARG A 405 124.15 -88.96 -16.17
C ARG A 405 124.06 -90.45 -16.51
N ALA A 406 122.85 -90.98 -16.72
CA ALA A 406 122.67 -92.39 -17.07
C ALA A 406 123.25 -92.75 -18.46
N LEU A 407 123.22 -91.82 -19.42
CA LEU A 407 123.80 -92.01 -20.76
C LEU A 407 125.33 -92.00 -20.75
N VAL A 408 125.96 -91.26 -19.84
CA VAL A 408 127.43 -91.18 -19.73
C VAL A 408 128.02 -92.41 -19.06
N ASP A 409 127.36 -92.95 -18.02
CA ASP A 409 127.95 -94.01 -17.20
C ASP A 409 127.77 -95.43 -17.76
N HIS A 410 126.83 -95.65 -18.69
CA HIS A 410 126.43 -97.02 -19.08
C HIS A 410 126.51 -97.38 -20.56
N VAL A 411 126.69 -96.42 -21.48
CA VAL A 411 126.60 -96.72 -22.93
C VAL A 411 127.91 -96.47 -23.68
N LEU A 412 128.75 -95.55 -23.22
CA LEU A 412 129.96 -95.13 -23.95
C LEU A 412 131.11 -96.18 -24.07
N PRO A 413 131.22 -97.25 -23.27
CA PRO A 413 132.28 -98.25 -23.46
C PRO A 413 131.95 -99.39 -24.47
N LEU A 414 130.75 -99.45 -25.06
CA LEU A 414 130.30 -100.59 -25.89
C LEU A 414 130.16 -100.27 -27.38
N VAL A 415 131.02 -99.39 -27.91
CA VAL A 415 131.21 -99.17 -29.35
C VAL A 415 132.65 -99.49 -29.72
N MET A 416 132.98 -100.78 -29.83
CA MET A 416 134.04 -101.26 -30.73
C MET A 416 133.82 -102.74 -31.06
N GLY A 417 133.08 -102.98 -32.13
CA GLY A 417 133.03 -104.29 -32.78
C GLY A 417 131.69 -104.58 -33.44
N ILE A 418 131.73 -104.66 -34.77
CA ILE A 418 130.86 -105.46 -35.64
C ILE A 418 129.77 -104.67 -36.39
N PHE A 419 130.06 -104.45 -37.70
CA PHE A 419 129.19 -104.58 -38.89
C PHE A 419 127.89 -103.75 -38.94
N GLN A 420 127.31 -103.29 -40.05
CA GLN A 420 127.59 -103.13 -41.49
C GLN A 420 126.26 -102.54 -42.03
N LYS A 421 126.31 -101.81 -43.15
CA LYS A 421 125.24 -101.65 -44.17
C LYS A 421 124.07 -100.67 -43.98
N ASP A 422 123.97 -99.87 -45.05
CA ASP A 422 122.79 -99.44 -45.81
C ASP A 422 121.80 -98.48 -45.09
N ASP A 423 121.87 -97.18 -45.38
CA ASP A 423 121.10 -96.57 -46.48
C ASP A 423 121.26 -95.03 -46.47
N ASP A 424 121.45 -94.51 -47.67
CA ASP A 424 121.69 -93.10 -48.01
C ASP A 424 120.41 -92.25 -48.02
N GLU A 425 120.62 -90.97 -47.66
CA GLU A 425 120.11 -89.72 -48.24
C GLU A 425 118.70 -89.61 -48.86
N ASP A 426 117.87 -88.75 -48.27
CA ASP A 426 117.27 -87.51 -48.83
C ASP A 426 116.06 -87.13 -47.96
N GLY A 427 115.67 -85.90 -47.69
CA GLY A 427 115.93 -84.60 -48.28
C GLY A 427 114.85 -83.64 -47.75
N ALA A 428 115.20 -82.37 -47.67
CA ALA A 428 114.47 -81.26 -47.05
C ALA A 428 112.98 -81.06 -47.47
N ALA A 429 112.19 -80.39 -46.61
CA ALA A 429 111.76 -78.99 -46.82
C ALA A 429 110.41 -78.58 -46.17
N LYS A 430 110.45 -77.37 -45.58
CA LYS A 430 109.47 -76.26 -45.67
C LYS A 430 108.06 -76.33 -45.02
N ARG A 431 107.93 -75.40 -44.05
CA ARG A 431 107.00 -74.25 -43.94
C ARG A 431 105.48 -74.45 -43.76
N LYS A 432 104.97 -73.56 -42.88
CA LYS A 432 103.57 -73.12 -42.57
C LYS A 432 102.83 -74.05 -41.60
N PRO A 433 101.79 -73.61 -40.84
CA PRO A 433 100.88 -72.48 -41.08
C PRO A 433 100.43 -71.68 -39.79
N ARG A 434 99.73 -70.53 -39.95
CA ARG A 434 98.31 -70.21 -39.59
C ARG A 434 97.94 -70.06 -38.10
N ARG A 435 97.46 -68.86 -37.75
CA ARG A 435 96.11 -68.47 -37.22
C ARG A 435 95.13 -69.61 -36.83
N PRO A 436 94.18 -69.39 -35.91
CA PRO A 436 93.09 -68.40 -36.03
C PRO A 436 93.28 -67.11 -35.24
#